data_AF-A0A672R127-F1
#
_entry.id   AF-A0A672R127-F1
#
_cell.length_a   1.000
_cell.length_b   1.000
_cell.length_c   1.000
_cell.angle_alpha   90.00
_cell.angle_beta   90.00
_cell.angle_gamma   90.00
#
_symmetry.space_group_name_H-M   'P 1'
#
loop_
_entity.id
_entity.type
_entity.pdbx_description
1 polymer ?
#
loop_
_entity_poly.entity_id
_entity_poly.type
_entity_poly.pdbx_seq_one_letter_code
_entity_poly.pdbx_strand_id
1 'polypeptide(L)'
;MGAKPATLLLSLLLGQVLQLALCHNVFIDNKEASQIIRAKRANTVFEELKSGNLERECVEEICDHEEAREVFERADKTEIFWAKYLGDCYINIGENYGGTVSVTKSGKSCQYWKSNFPHRIQYVLLLELNVTQLKLPENFCRNPDKSIEGPWCFTRDPTVRRESCSVPKCGETVVAPPRPPTVKPEERYLKTEVCLDGNGETYTGDLSVTLGGRTCLQWTAAEVQALTKGKELLAQVQMVKNHCRNPDGDMEGPWCYVKGEGGNITIDYCDLEMCDAPLDKFVEESGGRERATLGDKRKAFFNLRSFGNGEQECGVRPLFEKITKEDKNEKELLMSYSGSRIVGGEEAEVASAPWQVMLYKRSPQELLCGASLISDEWILTAAHCILYPPWNKNFTINDIIVRLGKHSRTKYERGAEKIVAIDEIIVHPKYNWKENLNRDIALLHMKKPVTFTNEIHPVCLPTKNIAKNLMFAGYKGRVTGWGNLRESWSSNPTNLPSVLQQIHLPIVDQSMCRNSTSVIITDNMFCAGYQPDDTKRGDACEGDSGGPFVMKSPTDKRWYQIGIVSWGEGCDRDGKYGFYTHLFRMRRWMKKVIDKTGSADEE
;
A
#
# COMPACT_ATOMS: atom_id res chain seq x y z
N MET A 1 -68.71 8.71 51.28
CA MET A 1 -68.06 7.40 51.04
C MET A 1 -68.77 6.71 49.88
N GLY A 2 -68.02 6.28 48.86
CA GLY A 2 -68.46 5.19 47.97
C GLY A 2 -69.13 5.54 46.64
N ALA A 3 -68.62 6.49 45.85
CA ALA A 3 -68.88 6.46 44.40
C ALA A 3 -67.83 5.56 43.73
N LYS A 4 -68.34 4.54 43.03
CA LYS A 4 -67.72 3.27 42.60
C LYS A 4 -66.53 3.44 41.63
N PRO A 5 -65.57 2.49 41.60
CA PRO A 5 -64.39 2.53 40.72
C PRO A 5 -64.70 2.39 39.21
N ALA A 6 -65.97 2.21 38.83
CA ALA A 6 -66.39 2.07 37.44
C ALA A 6 -66.46 3.41 36.69
N THR A 7 -66.72 4.54 37.36
CA THR A 7 -66.83 5.86 36.71
C THR A 7 -65.47 6.48 36.39
N LEU A 8 -64.40 6.10 37.11
CA LEU A 8 -63.04 6.58 36.85
C LEU A 8 -62.39 5.86 35.64
N LEU A 9 -62.70 4.57 35.45
CA LEU A 9 -62.24 3.80 34.30
C LEU A 9 -62.95 4.22 33.01
N LEU A 10 -64.24 4.57 33.09
CA LEU A 10 -65.00 5.05 31.93
C LEU A 10 -64.53 6.44 31.48
N SER A 11 -64.16 7.33 32.42
CA SER A 11 -63.62 8.66 32.06
C SER A 11 -62.19 8.60 31.51
N LEU A 12 -61.34 7.67 31.97
CA LEU A 12 -60.01 7.44 31.39
C LEU A 12 -60.09 6.81 29.98
N LEU A 13 -61.01 5.87 29.76
CA LEU A 13 -61.23 5.27 28.43
C LEU A 13 -61.82 6.27 27.43
N LEU A 14 -62.78 7.11 27.85
CA LEU A 14 -63.28 8.21 27.01
C LEU A 14 -62.20 9.27 26.73
N GLY A 15 -61.29 9.54 27.67
CA GLY A 15 -60.15 10.43 27.47
C GLY A 15 -59.14 9.90 26.44
N GLN A 16 -58.86 8.60 26.44
CA GLN A 16 -57.97 7.98 25.45
C GLN A 16 -58.61 7.88 24.05
N VAL A 17 -59.92 7.64 23.95
CA VAL A 17 -60.63 7.65 22.66
C VAL A 17 -60.74 9.06 22.08
N LEU A 18 -60.86 10.10 22.92
CA LEU A 18 -60.84 11.50 22.47
C LEU A 18 -59.45 11.94 21.98
N GLN A 19 -58.37 11.41 22.56
CA GLN A 19 -57.00 11.63 22.07
C GLN A 19 -56.72 10.89 20.74
N LEU A 20 -57.31 9.71 20.53
CA LEU A 20 -57.20 8.98 19.26
C LEU A 20 -58.05 9.60 18.14
N ALA A 21 -59.16 10.27 18.46
CA ALA A 21 -60.03 10.93 17.49
C ALA A 21 -59.55 12.34 17.05
N LEU A 22 -58.68 12.99 17.82
CA LEU A 22 -58.08 14.29 17.49
C LEU A 22 -56.74 14.19 16.73
N CYS A 23 -56.20 12.98 16.54
CA CYS A 23 -55.03 12.74 15.72
C CYS A 23 -55.42 12.32 14.30
N HIS A 24 -56.13 13.20 13.58
CA HIS A 24 -56.15 13.14 12.12
C HIS A 24 -55.21 14.22 11.57
N ASN A 25 -54.16 13.76 10.90
CA ASN A 25 -53.21 14.47 10.06
C ASN A 25 -52.21 15.41 10.74
N VAL A 26 -51.14 14.83 11.29
CA VAL A 26 -49.86 15.56 11.55
C VAL A 26 -48.90 15.45 10.35
N PHE A 27 -49.31 14.79 9.26
CA PHE A 27 -48.55 14.80 8.00
C PHE A 27 -49.42 15.36 6.89
N ILE A 28 -49.01 16.52 6.38
CA ILE A 28 -49.51 17.08 5.12
C ILE A 28 -48.89 16.25 3.98
N ASP A 29 -49.72 15.83 3.03
CA ASP A 29 -49.25 15.13 1.83
C ASP A 29 -48.30 16.02 1.01
N ASN A 30 -47.29 15.44 0.35
CA ASN A 30 -46.19 16.17 -0.28
C ASN A 30 -46.67 17.14 -1.40
N LYS A 31 -47.87 16.89 -1.95
CA LYS A 31 -48.56 17.78 -2.91
C LYS A 31 -49.30 18.97 -2.28
N GLU A 32 -49.64 18.92 -0.99
CA GLU A 32 -50.24 20.06 -0.25
C GLU A 32 -49.18 20.87 0.50
N ALA A 33 -48.06 20.27 0.92
CA ALA A 33 -46.95 21.00 1.54
C ALA A 33 -46.30 21.99 0.56
N SER A 34 -46.37 21.71 -0.74
CA SER A 34 -45.94 22.59 -1.82
C SER A 34 -46.92 23.75 -2.10
N GLN A 35 -48.00 23.91 -1.32
CA GLN A 35 -48.89 25.08 -1.37
C GLN A 35 -48.67 26.08 -0.22
N ILE A 36 -47.85 25.78 0.79
CA ILE A 36 -47.34 26.79 1.74
C ILE A 36 -46.04 27.39 1.16
N ILE A 37 -46.15 27.99 -0.02
CA ILE A 37 -45.02 28.68 -0.64
C ILE A 37 -44.92 30.05 0.03
N ARG A 38 -43.97 30.21 0.97
CA ARG A 38 -43.55 31.55 1.39
C ARG A 38 -42.97 32.26 0.16
N ALA A 39 -43.43 33.47 -0.11
CA ALA A 39 -42.94 34.25 -1.25
C ALA A 39 -41.45 34.59 -1.08
N LYS A 40 -40.71 34.56 -2.19
CA LYS A 40 -39.28 34.92 -2.27
C LYS A 40 -39.06 36.32 -1.68
N ARG A 41 -38.03 36.50 -0.85
CA ARG A 41 -37.69 37.81 -0.27
C ARG A 41 -36.94 38.67 -1.29
N ALA A 42 -36.03 38.05 -2.05
CA ALA A 42 -35.21 38.67 -3.09
C ALA A 42 -36.02 39.33 -4.23
N ASN A 43 -35.58 40.52 -4.63
CA ASN A 43 -36.14 41.36 -5.71
C ASN A 43 -37.59 41.78 -5.46
N THR A 44 -38.00 41.95 -4.20
CA THR A 44 -39.33 42.48 -3.86
C THR A 44 -39.30 43.99 -3.65
N VAL A 45 -40.32 44.70 -4.12
CA VAL A 45 -40.47 46.14 -3.88
C VAL A 45 -40.55 46.35 -2.36
N PHE A 46 -39.59 47.06 -1.76
CA PHE A 46 -39.39 47.26 -0.30
C PHE A 46 -38.68 46.13 0.47
N GLU A 47 -37.87 45.31 -0.20
CA GLU A 47 -36.98 44.33 0.44
C GLU A 47 -36.10 44.95 1.56
N GLU A 48 -35.45 46.07 1.25
CA GLU A 48 -34.56 46.87 2.13
C GLU A 48 -35.20 47.39 3.44
N LEU A 49 -36.53 47.33 3.57
CA LEU A 49 -37.23 47.73 4.81
C LEU A 49 -37.37 46.57 5.81
N LYS A 50 -36.97 45.36 5.43
CA LYS A 50 -37.13 44.16 6.25
C LYS A 50 -35.82 43.87 6.99
N SER A 51 -35.90 43.40 8.24
CA SER A 51 -34.71 42.97 8.97
C SER A 51 -34.08 41.73 8.34
N GLY A 52 -32.76 41.74 8.15
CA GLY A 52 -31.99 40.62 7.60
C GLY A 52 -32.28 39.30 8.30
N ASN A 53 -32.36 38.21 7.54
CA ASN A 53 -32.64 36.88 8.07
C ASN A 53 -31.77 35.82 7.39
N LEU A 54 -30.82 35.28 8.16
CA LEU A 54 -29.85 34.29 7.69
C LEU A 54 -30.49 33.10 6.98
N GLU A 55 -31.52 32.51 7.58
CA GLU A 55 -32.15 31.29 7.07
C GLU A 55 -32.89 31.56 5.76
N ARG A 56 -33.53 32.72 5.63
CA ARG A 56 -34.28 33.05 4.42
C ARG A 56 -33.45 33.63 3.28
N GLU A 57 -32.54 34.55 3.58
CA GLU A 57 -31.78 35.28 2.55
C GLU A 57 -30.56 34.49 2.09
N CYS A 58 -29.87 33.80 3.01
CA CYS A 58 -28.63 33.12 2.69
C CYS A 58 -28.70 31.58 2.78
N VAL A 59 -29.76 30.96 3.31
CA VAL A 59 -29.87 29.47 3.36
C VAL A 59 -30.95 28.94 2.42
N GLU A 60 -32.13 29.54 2.43
CA GLU A 60 -33.23 29.24 1.49
C GLU A 60 -33.00 29.95 0.13
N GLU A 61 -32.34 31.11 0.14
CA GLU A 61 -32.02 31.93 -1.04
C GLU A 61 -30.50 32.20 -1.15
N ILE A 62 -30.10 32.87 -2.24
CA ILE A 62 -28.72 33.32 -2.47
C ILE A 62 -28.65 34.79 -2.08
N CYS A 63 -27.77 35.14 -1.13
CA CYS A 63 -27.55 36.51 -0.68
C CYS A 63 -26.22 37.09 -1.15
N ASP A 64 -26.12 38.41 -1.27
CA ASP A 64 -24.87 39.13 -1.50
C ASP A 64 -24.16 39.55 -0.20
N HIS A 65 -22.98 40.15 -0.32
CA HIS A 65 -22.16 40.49 0.86
C HIS A 65 -22.81 41.56 1.73
N GLU A 66 -23.58 42.46 1.12
CA GLU A 66 -24.27 43.53 1.84
C GLU A 66 -25.47 42.96 2.60
N GLU A 67 -26.23 42.04 2.00
CA GLU A 67 -27.31 41.31 2.69
C GLU A 67 -26.76 40.45 3.85
N ALA A 68 -25.62 39.79 3.67
CA ALA A 68 -24.93 39.11 4.76
C ALA A 68 -24.43 40.09 5.85
N ARG A 69 -24.06 41.32 5.49
CA ARG A 69 -23.68 42.38 6.43
C ARG A 69 -24.86 42.82 7.29
N GLU A 70 -26.04 42.88 6.68
CA GLU A 70 -27.30 43.21 7.36
C GLU A 70 -27.76 42.12 8.33
N VAL A 71 -27.49 40.86 8.03
CA VAL A 71 -27.83 39.72 8.91
C VAL A 71 -26.98 39.68 10.18
N PHE A 72 -25.67 39.97 10.08
CA PHE A 72 -24.75 39.80 11.21
C PHE A 72 -24.39 41.12 11.92
N GLU A 73 -24.71 42.27 11.32
CA GLU A 73 -24.52 43.66 11.78
C GLU A 73 -23.05 44.06 12.09
N ARG A 74 -22.17 43.08 12.32
CA ARG A 74 -20.75 43.25 12.66
C ARG A 74 -19.88 42.64 11.57
N ALA A 75 -18.94 43.44 11.06
CA ALA A 75 -18.05 43.07 9.98
C ALA A 75 -17.23 41.79 10.25
N ASP A 76 -16.76 41.56 11.48
CA ASP A 76 -15.98 40.37 11.84
C ASP A 76 -16.78 39.07 11.70
N LYS A 77 -18.08 39.10 12.04
CA LYS A 77 -18.97 37.95 11.90
C LYS A 77 -19.45 37.76 10.47
N THR A 78 -19.71 38.85 9.75
CA THR A 78 -20.03 38.82 8.31
C THR A 78 -18.89 38.18 7.53
N GLU A 79 -17.64 38.56 7.75
CA GLU A 79 -16.49 37.96 7.04
C GLU A 79 -16.30 36.47 7.36
N ILE A 80 -16.52 36.05 8.60
CA ILE A 80 -16.46 34.62 8.99
C ILE A 80 -17.57 33.81 8.31
N PHE A 81 -18.79 34.36 8.29
CA PHE A 81 -19.90 33.75 7.58
C PHE A 81 -19.65 33.72 6.07
N TRP A 82 -19.21 34.83 5.49
CA TRP A 82 -18.97 34.99 4.05
C TRP A 82 -17.89 34.06 3.52
N ALA A 83 -16.81 33.87 4.28
CA ALA A 83 -15.77 32.89 3.99
C ALA A 83 -16.29 31.44 3.99
N LYS A 84 -17.33 31.15 4.78
CA LYS A 84 -18.00 29.83 4.82
C LYS A 84 -19.10 29.72 3.76
N TYR A 85 -19.77 30.82 3.45
CA TYR A 85 -20.88 30.93 2.49
C TYR A 85 -20.41 30.75 1.04
N LEU A 86 -19.24 31.29 0.71
CA LEU A 86 -18.57 31.10 -0.59
C LEU A 86 -17.85 29.74 -0.72
N GLY A 87 -17.97 28.85 0.25
CA GLY A 87 -17.18 27.62 0.41
C GLY A 87 -17.26 26.59 -0.73
N ASP A 88 -18.12 26.78 -1.73
CA ASP A 88 -18.30 25.83 -2.84
C ASP A 88 -17.82 26.34 -4.22
N CYS A 89 -17.41 27.61 -4.33
CA CYS A 89 -16.91 28.19 -5.59
C CYS A 89 -15.62 29.01 -5.38
N TYR A 90 -14.90 29.33 -6.45
CA TYR A 90 -13.71 30.17 -6.39
C TYR A 90 -13.86 31.46 -7.20
N ILE A 91 -13.27 32.55 -6.72
CA ILE A 91 -13.23 33.86 -7.38
C ILE A 91 -11.83 34.07 -7.99
N ASN A 92 -11.74 34.76 -9.13
CA ASN A 92 -10.51 34.99 -9.89
C ASN A 92 -9.80 33.68 -10.24
N ILE A 93 -8.62 33.45 -9.65
CA ILE A 93 -7.83 32.21 -9.79
C ILE A 93 -8.00 31.27 -8.59
N GLY A 94 -8.72 31.66 -7.54
CA GLY A 94 -9.02 30.76 -6.42
C GLY A 94 -7.89 30.54 -5.42
N GLU A 95 -7.00 31.54 -5.25
CA GLU A 95 -5.95 31.52 -4.20
C GLU A 95 -6.54 31.25 -2.80
N ASN A 96 -7.71 31.86 -2.51
CA ASN A 96 -8.39 31.75 -1.22
C ASN A 96 -9.45 30.65 -1.16
N TYR A 97 -9.47 29.71 -2.12
CA TYR A 97 -10.48 28.67 -2.16
C TYR A 97 -10.36 27.76 -0.92
N GLY A 98 -11.39 27.81 -0.06
CA GLY A 98 -11.45 27.08 1.21
C GLY A 98 -12.30 25.81 1.20
N GLY A 99 -12.91 25.46 0.07
CA GLY A 99 -13.89 24.38 -0.03
C GLY A 99 -13.34 22.95 0.13
N THR A 100 -14.24 21.97 -0.03
CA THR A 100 -14.01 20.54 0.28
C THR A 100 -13.92 19.64 -0.95
N VAL A 101 -13.91 20.20 -2.17
CA VAL A 101 -13.74 19.44 -3.40
C VAL A 101 -12.39 18.70 -3.38
N SER A 102 -12.41 17.40 -3.60
CA SER A 102 -11.23 16.50 -3.57
C SER A 102 -11.13 15.61 -4.82
N VAL A 103 -11.71 16.06 -5.93
CA VAL A 103 -11.73 15.35 -7.21
C VAL A 103 -11.34 16.29 -8.35
N THR A 104 -10.51 15.79 -9.28
CA THR A 104 -10.02 16.54 -10.44
C THR A 104 -11.09 16.65 -11.54
N LYS A 105 -10.85 17.46 -12.57
CA LYS A 105 -11.78 17.58 -13.73
C LYS A 105 -12.02 16.25 -14.45
N SER A 106 -11.01 15.39 -14.56
CA SER A 106 -11.17 14.05 -15.13
C SER A 106 -11.70 12.99 -14.15
N GLY A 107 -12.08 13.38 -12.94
CA GLY A 107 -12.65 12.46 -11.95
C GLY A 107 -11.62 11.74 -11.07
N LYS A 108 -10.33 12.09 -11.13
CA LYS A 108 -9.31 11.46 -10.28
C LYS A 108 -9.42 11.96 -8.85
N SER A 109 -9.28 11.07 -7.88
CA SER A 109 -9.24 11.45 -6.47
C SER A 109 -7.94 12.17 -6.13
N CYS A 110 -8.04 13.22 -5.31
CA CYS A 110 -6.89 13.97 -4.84
C CYS A 110 -6.08 13.20 -3.80
N GLN A 111 -4.77 13.31 -3.91
CA GLN A 111 -3.79 12.91 -2.91
C GLN A 111 -3.87 13.86 -1.72
N TYR A 112 -3.62 13.34 -0.52
CA TYR A 112 -3.50 14.16 0.68
C TYR A 112 -2.28 15.06 0.58
N TRP A 113 -2.43 16.33 0.94
CA TRP A 113 -1.29 17.27 0.96
C TRP A 113 -0.20 16.82 1.93
N LYS A 114 -0.59 16.09 2.99
CA LYS A 114 0.30 15.47 4.00
C LYS A 114 1.06 14.25 3.51
N SER A 115 0.56 13.58 2.48
CA SER A 115 1.11 12.32 2.01
C SER A 115 2.16 12.57 0.92
N ASN A 116 3.22 11.75 0.92
CA ASN A 116 4.24 11.75 -0.13
C ASN A 116 4.00 10.66 -1.19
N PHE A 117 2.85 10.00 -1.17
CA PHE A 117 2.52 8.90 -2.06
C PHE A 117 1.17 9.14 -2.76
N PRO A 118 1.06 8.85 -4.08
CA PRO A 118 2.11 8.35 -4.99
C PRO A 118 3.13 9.41 -5.40
N HIS A 119 2.85 10.70 -5.25
CA HIS A 119 3.75 11.78 -5.64
C HIS A 119 4.43 12.40 -4.42
N ARG A 120 5.76 12.47 -4.43
CA ARG A 120 6.51 13.17 -3.39
C ARG A 120 6.20 14.67 -3.45
N ILE A 121 5.68 15.22 -2.37
CA ILE A 121 5.42 16.65 -2.20
C ILE A 121 6.59 17.22 -1.40
N GLN A 122 7.52 17.90 -2.07
CA GLN A 122 8.69 18.45 -1.39
C GLN A 122 8.26 19.57 -0.45
N TYR A 123 8.80 19.57 0.78
CA TYR A 123 8.54 20.65 1.74
C TYR A 123 8.98 22.02 1.23
N VAL A 124 10.05 22.07 0.43
CA VAL A 124 10.50 23.30 -0.25
C VAL A 124 9.44 23.83 -1.20
N LEU A 125 8.78 22.93 -1.96
CA LEU A 125 7.64 23.31 -2.79
C LEU A 125 6.51 23.90 -1.92
N LEU A 126 6.18 23.29 -0.78
CA LEU A 126 5.16 23.84 0.13
C LEU A 126 5.56 25.18 0.79
N LEU A 127 6.86 25.42 0.98
CA LEU A 127 7.41 26.67 1.49
C LEU A 127 7.39 27.78 0.42
N GLU A 128 7.85 27.49 -0.80
CA GLU A 128 7.80 28.40 -1.95
C GLU A 128 6.37 28.81 -2.28
N LEU A 129 5.43 27.88 -2.03
CA LEU A 129 4.00 28.06 -2.24
C LEU A 129 3.27 28.73 -1.05
N ASN A 130 3.99 29.20 -0.02
CA ASN A 130 3.43 29.83 1.20
C ASN A 130 2.30 29.03 1.89
N VAL A 131 2.32 27.71 1.77
CA VAL A 131 1.22 26.85 2.23
C VAL A 131 1.25 26.59 3.74
N THR A 132 2.32 26.98 4.43
CA THR A 132 2.49 26.78 5.88
C THR A 132 1.53 27.62 6.73
N GLN A 133 0.93 28.68 6.18
CA GLN A 133 -0.09 29.51 6.85
C GLN A 133 -1.52 28.99 6.65
N LEU A 134 -1.74 28.13 5.64
CA LEU A 134 -3.00 27.45 5.44
C LEU A 134 -3.01 26.22 6.36
N LYS A 135 -3.97 26.12 7.28
CA LYS A 135 -4.28 24.85 7.96
C LYS A 135 -4.63 23.83 6.88
N LEU A 136 -3.62 23.15 6.31
CA LEU A 136 -3.80 22.28 5.16
C LEU A 136 -4.76 21.16 5.52
N PRO A 137 -5.98 21.19 4.97
CA PRO A 137 -6.97 20.16 5.23
C PRO A 137 -6.68 18.95 4.32
N GLU A 138 -7.10 17.77 4.77
CA GLU A 138 -7.01 16.46 4.11
C GLU A 138 -6.43 16.43 2.67
N ASN A 139 -7.28 16.30 1.67
CA ASN A 139 -6.94 16.14 0.25
C ASN A 139 -7.76 17.08 -0.65
N PHE A 140 -8.16 18.25 -0.12
CA PHE A 140 -9.00 19.20 -0.86
C PHE A 140 -8.21 20.04 -1.85
N CYS A 141 -8.81 20.40 -2.98
CA CYS A 141 -8.21 21.21 -4.02
C CYS A 141 -7.84 22.61 -3.52
N ARG A 142 -6.66 23.11 -3.87
CA ARG A 142 -6.16 24.44 -3.48
C ARG A 142 -5.41 25.07 -4.65
N ASN A 143 -5.18 26.38 -4.61
CA ASN A 143 -4.35 27.05 -5.62
C ASN A 143 -3.17 27.81 -4.99
N PRO A 144 -2.20 27.09 -4.40
CA PRO A 144 -1.12 27.74 -3.68
C PRO A 144 -0.03 28.33 -4.61
N ASP A 145 0.05 27.88 -5.87
CA ASP A 145 1.03 28.36 -6.87
C ASP A 145 0.49 29.49 -7.74
N LYS A 146 -0.71 30.00 -7.43
CA LYS A 146 -1.40 31.04 -8.20
C LYS A 146 -1.61 30.64 -9.67
N SER A 147 -1.82 29.35 -9.93
CA SER A 147 -2.12 28.83 -11.26
C SER A 147 -3.33 29.54 -11.87
N ILE A 148 -3.19 29.97 -13.13
CA ILE A 148 -4.28 30.59 -13.89
C ILE A 148 -5.43 29.62 -14.22
N GLU A 149 -5.18 28.32 -14.11
CA GLU A 149 -6.18 27.27 -14.38
C GLU A 149 -7.18 27.06 -13.22
N GLY A 150 -6.95 27.72 -12.09
CA GLY A 150 -7.76 27.60 -10.88
C GLY A 150 -7.23 26.58 -9.86
N PRO A 151 -8.05 26.21 -8.86
CA PRO A 151 -7.69 25.22 -7.84
C PRO A 151 -7.33 23.86 -8.45
N TRP A 152 -6.30 23.22 -7.89
CA TRP A 152 -5.79 21.93 -8.32
C TRP A 152 -5.41 21.06 -7.11
N CYS A 153 -5.07 19.80 -7.38
CA CYS A 153 -4.50 18.92 -6.37
C CYS A 153 -3.49 17.95 -7.00
N PHE A 154 -2.61 17.38 -6.18
CA PHE A 154 -1.88 16.17 -6.57
C PHE A 154 -2.88 15.03 -6.72
N THR A 155 -2.71 14.15 -7.69
CA THR A 155 -3.67 13.05 -7.93
C THR A 155 -3.18 11.75 -7.27
N ARG A 156 -4.10 10.83 -6.97
CA ARG A 156 -3.72 9.46 -6.55
C ARG A 156 -3.30 8.55 -7.70
N ASP A 157 -3.32 9.05 -8.93
CA ASP A 157 -2.86 8.33 -10.12
C ASP A 157 -1.33 8.54 -10.27
N PRO A 158 -0.50 7.49 -10.21
CA PRO A 158 0.96 7.60 -10.35
C PRO A 158 1.41 8.21 -11.69
N THR A 159 0.58 8.15 -12.73
CA THR A 159 0.90 8.66 -14.06
C THR A 159 0.59 10.16 -14.22
N VAL A 160 -0.29 10.71 -13.37
CA VAL A 160 -0.71 12.11 -13.43
C VAL A 160 -0.34 12.82 -12.13
N ARG A 161 0.76 13.58 -12.13
CA ARG A 161 1.27 14.24 -10.93
C ARG A 161 0.28 15.22 -10.29
N ARG A 162 -0.26 16.15 -11.09
CA ARG A 162 -1.22 17.16 -10.65
C ARG A 162 -2.23 17.44 -11.75
N GLU A 163 -3.43 17.83 -11.36
CA GLU A 163 -4.50 18.18 -12.29
C GLU A 163 -5.41 19.24 -11.67
N SER A 164 -5.99 20.12 -12.50
CA SER A 164 -6.97 21.09 -12.04
C SER A 164 -8.28 20.42 -11.59
N CYS A 165 -8.93 21.03 -10.61
CA CYS A 165 -10.15 20.54 -10.01
C CYS A 165 -11.39 21.12 -10.67
N SER A 166 -12.49 20.40 -10.56
CA SER A 166 -13.79 20.86 -11.06
C SER A 166 -14.51 21.72 -10.03
N VAL A 167 -13.84 22.76 -9.54
CA VAL A 167 -14.44 23.74 -8.64
C VAL A 167 -15.18 24.77 -9.50
N PRO A 168 -16.45 25.11 -9.21
CA PRO A 168 -17.16 26.13 -9.97
C PRO A 168 -16.59 27.52 -9.70
N LYS A 169 -16.63 28.40 -10.72
CA LYS A 169 -16.39 29.83 -10.50
C LYS A 169 -17.65 30.47 -9.94
N CYS A 170 -17.51 31.37 -8.98
CA CYS A 170 -18.67 32.04 -8.40
C CYS A 170 -19.42 32.85 -9.46
N GLY A 171 -20.74 32.66 -9.56
CA GLY A 171 -21.59 33.30 -10.58
C GLY A 171 -21.68 32.57 -11.92
N GLU A 172 -20.91 31.50 -12.14
CA GLU A 172 -21.04 30.63 -13.32
C GLU A 172 -21.81 29.35 -12.95
N THR A 173 -22.80 28.98 -13.75
CA THR A 173 -23.47 27.68 -13.61
C THR A 173 -22.54 26.60 -14.19
N VAL A 174 -21.95 25.79 -13.31
CA VAL A 174 -21.07 24.71 -13.74
C VAL A 174 -21.80 23.38 -13.59
N VAL A 175 -21.84 22.62 -14.69
CA VAL A 175 -22.27 21.23 -14.71
C VAL A 175 -21.26 20.44 -13.87
N ALA A 176 -21.73 19.78 -12.81
CA ALA A 176 -20.87 18.88 -12.02
C ALA A 176 -20.21 17.86 -12.98
N PRO A 177 -18.89 17.60 -12.86
CA PRO A 177 -18.28 16.57 -13.66
C PRO A 177 -19.02 15.26 -13.38
N PRO A 178 -19.16 14.35 -14.35
CA PRO A 178 -19.72 13.05 -14.06
C PRO A 178 -18.94 12.48 -12.88
N ARG A 179 -19.66 12.26 -11.77
CA ARG A 179 -19.08 11.55 -10.62
C ARG A 179 -18.49 10.27 -11.24
N PRO A 180 -17.20 9.97 -11.03
CA PRO A 180 -16.63 8.72 -11.54
C PRO A 180 -17.61 7.62 -11.16
N PRO A 181 -17.97 6.71 -12.08
CA PRO A 181 -18.87 5.63 -11.73
C PRO A 181 -18.33 5.05 -10.42
N THR A 182 -19.19 5.01 -9.40
CA THR A 182 -18.86 4.31 -8.17
C THR A 182 -18.93 2.84 -8.54
N VAL A 183 -17.90 2.39 -9.27
CA VAL A 183 -17.74 0.99 -9.66
C VAL A 183 -17.77 0.27 -8.32
N LYS A 184 -18.78 -0.57 -8.12
CA LYS A 184 -18.87 -1.36 -6.90
C LYS A 184 -17.52 -2.07 -6.73
N PRO A 185 -16.99 -2.23 -5.50
CA PRO A 185 -15.74 -2.93 -5.29
C PRO A 185 -15.67 -4.24 -6.09
N GLU A 186 -16.79 -4.97 -6.12
CA GLU A 186 -17.03 -6.19 -6.92
C GLU A 186 -16.80 -5.99 -8.43
N GLU A 187 -17.34 -4.93 -9.03
CA GLU A 187 -17.21 -4.60 -10.46
C GLU A 187 -15.78 -4.14 -10.84
N ARG A 188 -14.98 -3.65 -9.88
CA ARG A 188 -13.58 -3.22 -10.11
C ARG A 188 -12.64 -4.41 -10.35
N TYR A 189 -12.95 -5.56 -9.75
CA TYR A 189 -12.26 -6.84 -9.98
C TYR A 189 -12.90 -7.66 -11.12
N LEU A 190 -13.94 -7.13 -11.76
CA LEU A 190 -14.77 -7.81 -12.75
C LEU A 190 -14.43 -7.42 -14.19
N LYS A 191 -13.29 -6.72 -14.41
CA LYS A 191 -12.67 -6.68 -15.73
C LYS A 191 -12.34 -8.11 -16.11
N THR A 192 -13.24 -8.71 -16.89
CA THR A 192 -13.08 -10.02 -17.48
C THR A 192 -12.09 -9.86 -18.64
N GLU A 193 -10.83 -9.64 -18.31
CA GLU A 193 -9.76 -10.10 -19.18
C GLU A 193 -9.71 -11.61 -19.06
N VAL A 194 -9.53 -12.30 -20.18
CA VAL A 194 -9.39 -13.76 -20.22
C VAL A 194 -8.08 -14.10 -19.50
N CYS A 195 -8.15 -14.25 -18.18
CA CYS A 195 -7.01 -14.65 -17.36
C CYS A 195 -6.83 -16.16 -17.42
N LEU A 196 -5.60 -16.62 -17.24
CA LEU A 196 -5.28 -18.04 -17.21
C LEU A 196 -5.50 -18.58 -15.80
N ASP A 197 -6.29 -19.65 -15.70
CA ASP A 197 -6.48 -20.37 -14.45
C ASP A 197 -5.17 -21.00 -13.94
N GLY A 198 -5.01 -21.00 -12.63
CA GLY A 198 -3.82 -21.52 -11.96
C GLY A 198 -2.56 -20.74 -12.33
N ASN A 199 -1.47 -21.47 -12.58
CA ASN A 199 -0.18 -20.87 -12.94
C ASN A 199 0.04 -20.82 -14.46
N GLY A 200 -0.97 -21.08 -15.30
CA GLY A 200 -0.79 -21.18 -16.76
C GLY A 200 -0.07 -22.46 -17.22
N GLU A 201 -0.07 -23.52 -16.41
CA GLU A 201 0.48 -24.84 -16.77
C GLU A 201 -0.31 -25.51 -17.90
N THR A 202 -1.62 -25.22 -17.98
CA THR A 202 -2.54 -25.74 -19.01
C THR A 202 -2.58 -24.87 -20.26
N TYR A 203 -1.79 -23.79 -20.31
CA TYR A 203 -1.78 -22.87 -21.44
C TYR A 203 -1.26 -23.55 -22.72
N THR A 204 -2.11 -23.59 -23.75
CA THR A 204 -1.82 -24.23 -25.04
C THR A 204 -1.71 -23.25 -26.20
N GLY A 205 -1.84 -21.94 -25.94
CA GLY A 205 -1.78 -20.90 -26.98
C GLY A 205 -0.43 -20.84 -27.72
N ASP A 206 -0.40 -20.00 -28.75
CA ASP A 206 0.70 -19.86 -29.72
C ASP A 206 1.57 -18.62 -29.52
N LEU A 207 1.35 -17.86 -28.43
CA LEU A 207 2.18 -16.71 -28.10
C LEU A 207 3.66 -17.12 -28.03
N SER A 208 4.51 -16.43 -28.78
CA SER A 208 5.95 -16.71 -28.89
C SER A 208 6.82 -15.44 -28.75
N VAL A 209 6.26 -14.40 -28.14
CA VAL A 209 6.92 -13.12 -27.87
C VAL A 209 6.76 -12.80 -26.39
N THR A 210 7.83 -12.34 -25.76
CA THR A 210 7.86 -12.04 -24.33
C THR A 210 7.40 -10.62 -24.02
N LEU A 211 7.20 -10.32 -22.74
CA LEU A 211 6.87 -8.98 -22.24
C LEU A 211 7.92 -7.94 -22.66
N GLY A 212 9.20 -8.33 -22.70
CA GLY A 212 10.29 -7.50 -23.21
C GLY A 212 10.34 -7.36 -24.74
N GLY A 213 9.35 -7.90 -25.47
CA GLY A 213 9.29 -7.87 -26.94
C GLY A 213 10.25 -8.83 -27.63
N ARG A 214 10.84 -9.80 -26.91
CA ARG A 214 11.84 -10.73 -27.47
C ARG A 214 11.16 -11.98 -28.02
N THR A 215 11.67 -12.49 -29.14
CA THR A 215 11.17 -13.73 -29.74
C THR A 215 11.69 -14.95 -28.99
N CYS A 216 10.79 -15.85 -28.62
CA CYS A 216 11.12 -17.10 -27.95
C CYS A 216 11.95 -18.03 -28.85
N LEU A 217 12.90 -18.73 -28.23
CA LEU A 217 13.67 -19.81 -28.82
C LEU A 217 12.87 -21.12 -28.86
N GLN A 218 13.20 -21.97 -29.83
CA GLN A 218 12.57 -23.28 -29.98
C GLN A 218 12.95 -24.19 -28.80
N TRP A 219 11.96 -24.81 -28.15
CA TRP A 219 12.18 -25.75 -27.05
C TRP A 219 13.00 -26.98 -27.46
N THR A 220 12.96 -27.34 -28.73
CA THR A 220 13.72 -28.46 -29.31
C THR A 220 15.15 -28.07 -29.74
N ALA A 221 15.54 -26.80 -29.62
CA ALA A 221 16.91 -26.38 -29.94
C ALA A 221 17.91 -27.02 -28.96
N ALA A 222 19.05 -27.50 -29.46
CA ALA A 222 20.04 -28.21 -28.64
C ALA A 222 20.53 -27.37 -27.45
N GLU A 223 20.74 -26.07 -27.68
CA GLU A 223 21.11 -25.09 -26.66
C GLU A 223 20.04 -24.95 -25.55
N VAL A 224 18.75 -24.97 -25.90
CA VAL A 224 17.64 -24.92 -24.95
C VAL A 224 17.51 -26.24 -24.19
N GLN A 225 17.65 -27.38 -24.87
CA GLN A 225 17.61 -28.69 -24.23
C GLN A 225 18.75 -28.89 -23.23
N ALA A 226 19.94 -28.37 -23.51
CA ALA A 226 21.07 -28.37 -22.59
C ALA A 226 20.74 -27.60 -21.29
N LEU A 227 20.15 -26.41 -21.41
CA LEU A 227 19.73 -25.58 -20.27
C LEU A 227 18.53 -26.14 -19.49
N THR A 228 17.78 -27.04 -20.11
CA THR A 228 16.60 -27.68 -19.51
C THR A 228 16.96 -28.98 -18.79
N LYS A 229 18.07 -29.61 -19.16
CA LYS A 229 18.53 -30.87 -18.60
C LYS A 229 18.80 -30.75 -17.10
N GLY A 230 18.19 -31.64 -16.31
CA GLY A 230 18.36 -31.70 -14.85
C GLY A 230 17.49 -30.72 -14.06
N LYS A 231 16.63 -29.93 -14.70
CA LYS A 231 15.62 -29.12 -14.02
C LYS A 231 14.39 -29.96 -13.67
N GLU A 232 13.76 -29.66 -12.53
CA GLU A 232 12.49 -30.27 -12.11
C GLU A 232 11.35 -29.66 -12.96
N LEU A 233 10.93 -30.38 -14.01
CA LEU A 233 9.85 -29.98 -14.90
C LEU A 233 8.62 -30.88 -14.78
N LEU A 234 7.46 -30.29 -14.99
CA LEU A 234 6.13 -30.88 -15.03
C LEU A 234 5.93 -31.62 -16.35
N ALA A 235 5.84 -32.96 -16.30
CA ALA A 235 5.72 -33.82 -17.47
C ALA A 235 4.44 -33.56 -18.30
N GLN A 236 3.39 -33.01 -17.67
CA GLN A 236 2.13 -32.67 -18.34
C GLN A 236 2.23 -31.47 -19.28
N VAL A 237 3.26 -30.63 -19.16
CA VAL A 237 3.38 -29.40 -19.95
C VAL A 237 4.08 -29.68 -21.27
N GLN A 238 3.33 -29.59 -22.37
CA GLN A 238 3.87 -29.79 -23.71
C GLN A 238 4.59 -28.54 -24.22
N MET A 239 5.93 -28.64 -24.31
CA MET A 239 6.81 -27.61 -24.86
C MET A 239 6.82 -27.64 -26.39
N VAL A 240 5.80 -27.01 -26.99
CA VAL A 240 5.56 -27.00 -28.43
C VAL A 240 6.25 -25.80 -29.09
N LYS A 241 6.99 -26.06 -30.18
CA LYS A 241 7.69 -25.04 -30.99
C LYS A 241 8.53 -24.10 -30.12
N ASN A 242 8.28 -22.79 -30.20
CA ASN A 242 8.82 -21.73 -29.36
C ASN A 242 7.72 -20.99 -28.60
N HIS A 243 6.58 -21.64 -28.33
CA HIS A 243 5.48 -20.96 -27.65
C HIS A 243 5.76 -20.84 -26.14
N CYS A 244 5.21 -19.82 -25.51
CA CYS A 244 5.27 -19.59 -24.08
C CYS A 244 4.66 -20.76 -23.30
N ARG A 245 5.38 -21.30 -22.31
CA ARG A 245 4.91 -22.43 -21.48
C ARG A 245 5.34 -22.23 -20.03
N ASN A 246 4.67 -22.93 -19.12
CA ASN A 246 5.07 -22.96 -17.72
C ASN A 246 5.47 -24.37 -17.28
N PRO A 247 6.60 -24.92 -17.79
CA PRO A 247 6.97 -26.30 -17.54
C PRO A 247 7.47 -26.53 -16.11
N ASP A 248 7.79 -25.49 -15.34
CA ASP A 248 8.24 -25.65 -13.96
C ASP A 248 7.10 -25.41 -12.95
N GLY A 249 5.99 -24.77 -13.31
CA GLY A 249 4.92 -24.42 -12.37
C GLY A 249 5.23 -23.14 -11.59
N ASP A 250 5.83 -22.16 -12.28
CA ASP A 250 6.07 -20.82 -11.76
C ASP A 250 4.78 -20.04 -11.57
N MET A 251 4.58 -19.48 -10.38
CA MET A 251 3.39 -18.68 -10.08
C MET A 251 3.36 -17.36 -10.85
N GLU A 252 4.48 -16.94 -11.44
CA GLU A 252 4.55 -15.79 -12.34
C GLU A 252 3.97 -16.06 -13.73
N GLY A 253 3.71 -17.32 -14.06
CA GLY A 253 3.06 -17.75 -15.29
C GLY A 253 4.03 -18.23 -16.39
N PRO A 254 3.52 -18.37 -17.63
CA PRO A 254 4.31 -18.87 -18.76
C PRO A 254 5.50 -17.98 -19.15
N TRP A 255 6.57 -18.63 -19.56
CA TRP A 255 7.84 -18.01 -19.96
C TRP A 255 8.46 -18.80 -21.13
N CYS A 256 9.55 -18.28 -21.68
CA CYS A 256 10.35 -18.98 -22.68
C CYS A 256 11.82 -18.55 -22.60
N TYR A 257 12.70 -19.29 -23.29
CA TYR A 257 14.09 -18.90 -23.48
C TYR A 257 14.23 -17.86 -24.60
N VAL A 258 15.10 -16.88 -24.43
CA VAL A 258 15.38 -15.79 -25.38
C VAL A 258 16.89 -15.51 -25.44
N LYS A 259 17.36 -14.94 -26.56
CA LYS A 259 18.74 -14.43 -26.65
C LYS A 259 18.84 -13.06 -25.96
N GLY A 260 19.79 -12.92 -25.05
CA GLY A 260 20.12 -11.66 -24.38
C GLY A 260 21.00 -10.73 -25.21
N GLU A 261 21.30 -9.54 -24.67
CA GLU A 261 22.06 -8.47 -25.35
C GLU A 261 23.55 -8.76 -25.56
N GLY A 262 24.05 -9.93 -25.13
CA GLY A 262 25.39 -10.43 -25.38
C GLY A 262 25.44 -11.78 -26.11
N GLY A 263 24.32 -12.26 -26.65
CA GLY A 263 24.23 -13.59 -27.26
C GLY A 263 23.92 -14.73 -26.29
N ASN A 264 24.13 -14.52 -24.97
CA ASN A 264 23.82 -15.50 -23.93
C ASN A 264 22.31 -15.77 -23.83
N ILE A 265 21.95 -17.04 -23.67
CA ILE A 265 20.55 -17.46 -23.58
C ILE A 265 20.05 -17.23 -22.15
N THR A 266 18.95 -16.51 -22.02
CA THR A 266 18.25 -16.23 -20.77
C THR A 266 16.80 -16.66 -20.88
N ILE A 267 16.05 -16.55 -19.80
CA ILE A 267 14.59 -16.62 -19.84
C ILE A 267 13.98 -15.23 -19.85
N ASP A 268 12.75 -15.13 -20.34
CA ASP A 268 11.89 -13.96 -20.17
C ASP A 268 10.40 -14.40 -20.12
N TYR A 269 9.58 -13.63 -19.42
CA TYR A 269 8.16 -13.97 -19.19
C TYR A 269 7.29 -13.48 -20.32
N CYS A 270 6.21 -14.20 -20.58
CA CYS A 270 5.24 -13.77 -21.57
C CYS A 270 4.15 -12.90 -20.94
N ASP A 271 3.60 -12.01 -21.76
CA ASP A 271 2.55 -11.08 -21.37
C ASP A 271 1.19 -11.80 -21.34
N LEU A 272 1.02 -12.61 -20.30
CA LEU A 272 -0.19 -13.37 -20.00
C LEU A 272 -0.58 -13.07 -18.56
N GLU A 273 -1.85 -12.76 -18.36
CA GLU A 273 -2.43 -12.49 -17.05
C GLU A 273 -2.92 -13.78 -16.40
N MET A 274 -2.49 -14.03 -15.16
CA MET A 274 -2.97 -15.16 -14.36
C MET A 274 -4.15 -14.71 -13.52
N CYS A 275 -5.15 -15.57 -13.34
CA CYS A 275 -6.28 -15.25 -12.49
C CYS A 275 -5.84 -15.09 -11.03
N ASP A 276 -6.35 -14.05 -10.36
CA ASP A 276 -6.16 -13.84 -8.94
C ASP A 276 -6.78 -15.02 -8.16
N ALA A 277 -5.91 -15.80 -7.52
CA ALA A 277 -6.27 -16.92 -6.67
C ALA A 277 -5.86 -16.64 -5.22
N PRO A 278 -6.81 -16.28 -4.34
CA PRO A 278 -6.55 -16.00 -2.94
C PRO A 278 -5.92 -17.21 -2.21
N LEU A 279 -5.07 -16.93 -1.23
CA LEU A 279 -4.33 -17.95 -0.47
C LEU A 279 -5.22 -18.94 0.30
N ASP A 280 -6.38 -18.48 0.75
CA ASP A 280 -7.41 -19.19 1.50
C ASP A 280 -8.20 -20.18 0.63
N LYS A 281 -8.36 -19.90 -0.67
CA LYS A 281 -9.07 -20.79 -1.62
C LYS A 281 -8.30 -22.07 -1.99
N PHE A 282 -7.04 -22.19 -1.61
CA PHE A 282 -6.28 -23.43 -1.77
C PHE A 282 -6.65 -24.43 -0.67
N VAL A 283 -7.86 -24.98 -0.77
CA VAL A 283 -8.31 -26.17 -0.02
C VAL A 283 -7.58 -27.39 -0.59
N GLU A 284 -7.15 -28.28 0.30
CA GLU A 284 -6.36 -29.48 -0.01
C GLU A 284 -7.00 -30.36 -1.08
N GLU A 285 -6.35 -30.54 -2.23
CA GLU A 285 -6.37 -31.84 -2.90
C GLU A 285 -5.11 -32.58 -2.52
N SER A 286 -5.30 -33.73 -1.86
CA SER A 286 -4.31 -34.66 -1.31
C SER A 286 -3.62 -34.25 0.00
N GLY A 287 -4.31 -34.59 1.10
CA GLY A 287 -3.73 -34.75 2.42
C GLY A 287 -2.61 -35.81 2.44
N GLY A 288 -1.39 -35.36 2.16
CA GLY A 288 -0.19 -35.98 2.69
C GLY A 288 0.19 -35.22 3.97
N ARG A 289 -0.17 -35.74 5.14
CA ARG A 289 0.53 -35.37 6.38
C ARG A 289 1.99 -35.81 6.22
N GLU A 290 2.83 -34.95 5.64
CA GLU A 290 4.26 -35.04 5.87
C GLU A 290 4.46 -34.73 7.37
N ARG A 291 4.46 -35.78 8.18
CA ARG A 291 5.06 -35.73 9.51
C ARG A 291 6.50 -35.34 9.28
N ALA A 292 6.84 -34.08 9.51
CA ALA A 292 8.23 -33.67 9.61
C ALA A 292 8.84 -34.43 10.79
N THR A 293 9.52 -35.52 10.49
CA THR A 293 10.41 -36.19 11.41
C THR A 293 11.44 -35.18 11.89
N LEU A 294 11.58 -35.06 13.21
CA LEU A 294 12.54 -34.19 13.88
C LEU A 294 13.96 -34.66 13.50
N GLY A 295 14.47 -34.27 12.33
CA GLY A 295 15.75 -34.77 11.82
C GLY A 295 15.97 -34.74 10.30
N ASP A 296 14.94 -34.52 9.47
CA ASP A 296 15.18 -34.42 8.01
C ASP A 296 15.88 -33.10 7.65
N LYS A 297 17.06 -33.22 7.04
CA LYS A 297 17.82 -32.06 6.53
C LYS A 297 16.95 -31.32 5.51
N ARG A 298 16.67 -30.05 5.77
CA ARG A 298 15.92 -29.17 4.86
C ARG A 298 16.52 -29.23 3.45
N LYS A 299 15.74 -29.67 2.46
CA LYS A 299 16.17 -29.66 1.05
C LYS A 299 16.43 -28.20 0.63
N ALA A 300 17.62 -27.92 0.13
CA ALA A 300 17.95 -26.62 -0.47
C ALA A 300 17.09 -26.40 -1.72
N PHE A 301 16.48 -25.23 -1.83
CA PHE A 301 15.71 -24.83 -3.01
C PHE A 301 16.59 -24.10 -4.02
N PHE A 302 17.55 -23.31 -3.54
CA PHE A 302 18.49 -22.60 -4.39
C PHE A 302 19.75 -23.45 -4.63
N ASN A 303 20.43 -23.19 -5.75
CA ASN A 303 21.70 -23.83 -6.02
C ASN A 303 22.80 -23.11 -5.22
N LEU A 304 23.56 -23.85 -4.42
CA LEU A 304 24.62 -23.30 -3.57
C LEU A 304 25.65 -22.47 -4.35
N ARG A 305 25.92 -22.82 -5.62
CA ARG A 305 26.91 -22.11 -6.43
C ARG A 305 26.48 -20.72 -6.88
N SER A 306 25.19 -20.53 -7.13
CA SER A 306 24.64 -19.26 -7.63
C SER A 306 24.03 -18.41 -6.51
N PHE A 307 23.49 -19.05 -5.47
CA PHE A 307 22.87 -18.38 -4.34
C PHE A 307 23.85 -18.04 -3.22
N GLY A 308 24.95 -18.77 -3.14
CA GLY A 308 25.87 -18.72 -2.02
C GLY A 308 25.32 -19.44 -0.78
N ASN A 309 25.93 -19.17 0.37
CA ASN A 309 25.59 -19.77 1.66
C ASN A 309 24.40 -19.07 2.33
N GLY A 310 23.82 -19.74 3.33
CA GLY A 310 22.81 -19.13 4.21
C GLY A 310 21.44 -19.78 4.17
N GLU A 311 21.05 -20.47 3.09
CA GLU A 311 19.70 -21.07 3.00
C GLU A 311 19.42 -22.08 4.13
N GLN A 312 20.42 -22.85 4.53
CA GLN A 312 20.29 -23.89 5.56
C GLN A 312 20.24 -23.32 6.99
N GLU A 313 20.91 -22.20 7.23
CA GLU A 313 21.02 -21.56 8.55
C GLU A 313 20.12 -20.34 8.71
N CYS A 314 19.40 -19.93 7.65
CA CYS A 314 18.54 -18.76 7.63
C CYS A 314 17.56 -18.70 8.81
N GLY A 315 17.20 -17.49 9.24
CA GLY A 315 16.15 -17.26 10.23
C GLY A 315 16.45 -17.81 11.62
N VAL A 316 17.68 -18.26 11.90
CA VAL A 316 18.15 -18.68 13.23
C VAL A 316 19.15 -17.65 13.73
N ARG A 317 18.72 -16.72 14.58
CA ARG A 317 19.58 -15.60 14.98
C ARG A 317 20.67 -16.08 15.94
N PRO A 318 21.94 -15.69 15.74
CA PRO A 318 23.04 -16.16 16.59
C PRO A 318 22.91 -15.83 18.07
N LEU A 319 22.38 -14.65 18.40
CA LEU A 319 22.23 -14.19 19.79
C LEU A 319 20.86 -14.53 20.43
N PHE A 320 20.02 -15.29 19.72
CA PHE A 320 18.68 -15.67 20.18
C PHE A 320 18.46 -17.17 19.95
N GLU A 321 17.98 -17.59 18.77
CA GLU A 321 17.66 -18.99 18.50
C GLU A 321 18.85 -19.94 18.67
N LYS A 322 20.09 -19.56 18.29
CA LYS A 322 21.26 -20.45 18.47
C LYS A 322 21.58 -20.73 19.95
N ILE A 323 21.20 -19.83 20.86
CA ILE A 323 21.40 -19.98 22.31
C ILE A 323 20.09 -20.21 23.07
N THR A 324 18.99 -20.49 22.37
CA THR A 324 17.65 -20.72 22.96
C THR A 324 17.16 -19.54 23.83
N LYS A 325 17.48 -18.31 23.42
CA LYS A 325 17.00 -17.07 24.05
C LYS A 325 15.91 -16.44 23.18
N GLU A 326 14.84 -15.96 23.81
CA GLU A 326 13.83 -15.11 23.17
C GLU A 326 14.21 -13.62 23.36
N ASP A 327 13.92 -12.80 22.35
CA ASP A 327 13.95 -11.35 22.48
C ASP A 327 12.76 -10.86 23.31
N LYS A 328 12.88 -9.61 23.78
CA LYS A 328 11.94 -9.01 24.74
C LYS A 328 10.47 -9.08 24.29
N ASN A 329 10.22 -9.00 22.98
CA ASN A 329 8.88 -8.72 22.45
C ASN A 329 8.35 -9.88 21.57
N GLU A 330 9.05 -11.02 21.55
CA GLU A 330 8.59 -12.23 20.86
C GLU A 330 7.26 -12.77 21.38
N LYS A 331 7.00 -12.63 22.68
CA LYS A 331 5.73 -13.08 23.28
C LYS A 331 4.53 -12.35 22.68
N GLU A 332 4.70 -11.12 22.21
CA GLU A 332 3.63 -10.34 21.59
C GLU A 332 3.21 -10.86 20.20
N LEU A 333 4.04 -11.70 19.56
CA LEU A 333 3.74 -12.27 18.24
C LEU A 333 2.68 -13.38 18.31
N LEU A 334 2.59 -14.05 19.46
CA LEU A 334 1.75 -15.23 19.70
C LEU A 334 0.50 -14.91 20.52
N MET A 335 0.51 -13.81 21.29
CA MET A 335 -0.62 -13.46 22.16
C MET A 335 -1.67 -12.63 21.40
N SER A 336 -2.83 -13.24 21.16
CA SER A 336 -4.06 -12.49 20.92
C SER A 336 -4.41 -11.71 22.19
N TYR A 337 -4.27 -10.40 22.17
CA TYR A 337 -4.77 -9.47 23.18
C TYR A 337 -4.37 -9.75 24.65
N SER A 338 -3.27 -9.15 25.11
CA SER A 338 -3.27 -8.52 26.44
C SER A 338 -2.21 -7.42 26.53
N GLY A 339 -2.61 -6.24 27.03
CA GLY A 339 -1.73 -5.29 27.69
C GLY A 339 -0.97 -4.25 26.84
N SER A 340 -1.27 -2.98 27.14
CA SER A 340 -0.55 -1.71 26.88
C SER A 340 -0.27 -1.23 25.44
N ARG A 341 -0.51 0.08 25.30
CA ARG A 341 -0.39 0.96 24.12
C ARG A 341 1.07 1.10 23.66
N ILE A 342 1.39 0.56 22.49
CA ILE A 342 2.59 0.92 21.72
C ILE A 342 2.12 1.87 20.63
N VAL A 343 2.67 3.09 20.58
CA VAL A 343 2.41 4.06 19.51
C VAL A 343 3.77 4.57 19.04
N GLY A 344 4.12 4.31 17.78
CA GLY A 344 5.32 4.85 17.13
C GLY A 344 6.55 3.93 17.10
N GLY A 345 6.35 2.60 17.10
CA GLY A 345 7.44 1.62 17.13
C GLY A 345 8.14 1.54 18.50
N GLU A 346 8.97 0.52 18.66
CA GLU A 346 9.82 0.33 19.82
C GLU A 346 11.26 0.03 19.38
N GLU A 347 12.24 0.38 20.22
CA GLU A 347 13.64 0.08 19.91
C GLU A 347 13.86 -1.42 19.86
N ALA A 348 14.37 -1.90 18.72
CA ALA A 348 14.71 -3.29 18.53
C ALA A 348 15.93 -3.67 19.39
N GLU A 349 15.98 -4.89 19.93
CA GLU A 349 17.19 -5.36 20.61
C GLU A 349 18.35 -5.48 19.60
N VAL A 350 19.59 -5.22 20.03
CA VAL A 350 20.76 -5.36 19.17
C VAL A 350 20.79 -6.76 18.56
N ALA A 351 21.00 -6.84 17.24
CA ALA A 351 21.02 -8.09 16.47
C ALA A 351 19.72 -8.92 16.54
N SER A 352 18.59 -8.35 16.96
CA SER A 352 17.29 -9.04 16.93
C SER A 352 16.73 -9.22 15.51
N ALA A 353 17.23 -8.44 14.55
CA ALA A 353 16.95 -8.55 13.12
C ALA A 353 18.27 -8.47 12.31
N PRO A 354 19.14 -9.51 12.37
CA PRO A 354 20.48 -9.48 11.77
C PRO A 354 20.45 -9.54 10.22
N TRP A 355 19.28 -9.76 9.63
CA TRP A 355 19.05 -9.68 8.19
C TRP A 355 18.69 -8.26 7.73
N GLN A 356 18.51 -7.30 8.63
CA GLN A 356 18.14 -5.94 8.27
C GLN A 356 19.27 -5.29 7.46
N VAL A 357 18.92 -4.74 6.30
CA VAL A 357 19.84 -4.06 5.40
C VAL A 357 19.39 -2.62 5.19
N MET A 358 20.37 -1.73 5.04
CA MET A 358 20.14 -0.32 4.78
C MET A 358 20.69 0.06 3.40
N LEU A 359 19.84 0.65 2.56
CA LEU A 359 20.21 1.15 1.24
C LEU A 359 20.45 2.67 1.32
N TYR A 360 21.64 3.10 0.91
CA TYR A 360 22.02 4.51 0.85
C TYR A 360 22.27 4.96 -0.58
N LYS A 361 21.89 6.21 -0.85
CA LYS A 361 22.41 6.96 -1.99
C LYS A 361 23.86 7.33 -1.71
N ARG A 362 24.72 7.19 -2.73
CA ARG A 362 26.16 7.51 -2.62
C ARG A 362 26.42 9.01 -2.49
N SER A 363 25.74 9.83 -3.30
CA SER A 363 25.95 11.29 -3.32
C SER A 363 24.69 12.07 -3.76
N PRO A 364 24.20 13.05 -2.98
CA PRO A 364 24.50 13.23 -1.56
C PRO A 364 24.07 11.99 -0.77
N GLN A 365 24.69 11.77 0.40
CA GLN A 365 24.36 10.61 1.22
C GLN A 365 22.96 10.75 1.82
N GLU A 366 22.04 9.87 1.42
CA GLU A 366 20.64 9.86 1.84
C GLU A 366 20.18 8.42 2.06
N LEU A 367 19.43 8.18 3.15
CA LEU A 367 18.78 6.89 3.37
C LEU A 367 17.67 6.72 2.32
N LEU A 368 17.78 5.68 1.49
CA LEU A 368 16.81 5.42 0.42
C LEU A 368 15.66 4.55 0.91
N CYS A 369 16.02 3.36 1.41
CA CYS A 369 15.08 2.28 1.74
C CYS A 369 15.72 1.28 2.71
N GLY A 370 14.87 0.46 3.31
CA GLY A 370 15.25 -0.82 3.90
C GLY A 370 15.47 -1.91 2.84
N ALA A 371 16.11 -2.99 3.26
CA ALA A 371 16.25 -4.21 2.50
C ALA A 371 16.48 -5.38 3.47
N SER A 372 16.65 -6.58 2.92
CA SER A 372 16.76 -7.82 3.67
C SER A 372 17.84 -8.74 3.08
N LEU A 373 18.66 -9.32 3.95
CA LEU A 373 19.71 -10.26 3.57
C LEU A 373 19.12 -11.67 3.47
N ILE A 374 19.24 -12.31 2.30
CA ILE A 374 18.69 -13.66 2.06
C ILE A 374 19.78 -14.72 1.88
N SER A 375 21.00 -14.32 1.53
CA SER A 375 22.21 -15.16 1.49
C SER A 375 23.45 -14.33 1.81
N ASP A 376 24.64 -14.91 1.73
CA ASP A 376 25.91 -14.16 1.79
C ASP A 376 26.18 -13.31 0.54
N GLU A 377 25.44 -13.50 -0.55
CA GLU A 377 25.63 -12.82 -1.85
C GLU A 377 24.41 -11.99 -2.30
N TRP A 378 23.21 -12.30 -1.79
CA TRP A 378 21.96 -11.72 -2.28
C TRP A 378 21.20 -10.90 -1.25
N ILE A 379 20.71 -9.75 -1.71
CA ILE A 379 19.86 -8.82 -0.97
C ILE A 379 18.53 -8.65 -1.68
N LEU A 380 17.46 -8.56 -0.90
CA LEU A 380 16.08 -8.41 -1.34
C LEU A 380 15.50 -7.08 -0.87
N THR A 381 14.86 -6.34 -1.77
CA THR A 381 14.21 -5.04 -1.49
C THR A 381 12.99 -4.82 -2.40
N ALA A 382 12.33 -3.67 -2.28
CA ALA A 382 11.23 -3.28 -3.15
C ALA A 382 11.75 -2.68 -4.47
N ALA A 383 11.01 -2.87 -5.57
CA ALA A 383 11.39 -2.33 -6.87
C ALA A 383 11.34 -0.79 -6.89
N HIS A 384 10.35 -0.18 -6.24
CA HIS A 384 10.18 1.27 -6.18
C HIS A 384 11.33 2.00 -5.45
N CYS A 385 12.09 1.27 -4.64
CA CYS A 385 13.31 1.78 -4.02
C CYS A 385 14.41 2.07 -5.05
N ILE A 386 14.36 1.37 -6.19
CA ILE A 386 15.34 1.44 -7.26
C ILE A 386 14.81 2.24 -8.46
N LEU A 387 13.61 1.89 -8.93
CA LEU A 387 12.95 2.46 -10.11
C LEU A 387 11.55 2.92 -9.74
N TYR A 388 11.35 4.24 -9.68
CA TYR A 388 10.03 4.83 -9.49
C TYR A 388 9.97 6.22 -10.15
N PRO A 389 9.52 6.29 -11.42
CA PRO A 389 9.48 7.52 -12.20
C PRO A 389 8.73 8.70 -11.55
N PRO A 390 7.63 8.53 -10.80
CA PRO A 390 6.93 9.65 -10.16
C PRO A 390 7.81 10.44 -9.16
N TRP A 391 8.87 9.82 -8.64
CA TRP A 391 9.85 10.45 -7.74
C TRP A 391 11.20 10.69 -8.44
N ASN A 392 11.27 10.61 -9.77
CA ASN A 392 12.50 10.67 -10.55
C ASN A 392 13.57 9.68 -10.06
N LYS A 393 13.15 8.50 -9.58
CA LYS A 393 14.05 7.43 -9.14
C LYS A 393 14.34 6.48 -10.31
N ASN A 394 15.60 6.38 -10.68
CA ASN A 394 16.12 5.34 -11.55
C ASN A 394 17.60 5.13 -11.18
N PHE A 395 17.83 4.38 -10.11
CA PHE A 395 19.17 4.19 -9.55
C PHE A 395 19.93 3.07 -10.26
N THR A 396 21.21 3.33 -10.48
CA THR A 396 22.17 2.35 -11.02
C THR A 396 23.03 1.76 -9.90
N ILE A 397 23.81 0.72 -10.21
CA ILE A 397 24.75 0.08 -9.28
C ILE A 397 25.73 1.07 -8.61
N ASN A 398 26.04 2.18 -9.30
CA ASN A 398 26.97 3.19 -8.81
C ASN A 398 26.32 4.21 -7.87
N ASP A 399 24.99 4.29 -7.86
CA ASP A 399 24.26 5.24 -7.02
C ASP A 399 24.00 4.68 -5.62
N ILE A 400 24.10 3.36 -5.45
CA ILE A 400 23.71 2.65 -4.23
C ILE A 400 24.94 2.21 -3.41
N ILE A 401 24.81 2.30 -2.09
CA ILE A 401 25.69 1.69 -1.11
C ILE A 401 24.84 0.87 -0.14
N VAL A 402 25.27 -0.36 0.13
CA VAL A 402 24.61 -1.26 1.08
C VAL A 402 25.35 -1.24 2.42
N ARG A 403 24.60 -1.17 3.53
CA ARG A 403 25.14 -1.36 4.88
C ARG A 403 24.41 -2.48 5.61
N LEU A 404 25.17 -3.39 6.21
CA LEU A 404 24.72 -4.59 6.92
C LEU A 404 25.16 -4.54 8.38
N GLY A 405 24.42 -5.21 9.28
CA GLY A 405 24.82 -5.38 10.68
C GLY A 405 24.69 -4.11 11.53
N LYS A 406 23.89 -3.15 11.09
CA LYS A 406 23.70 -1.88 11.78
C LYS A 406 22.63 -1.98 12.86
N HIS A 407 22.84 -1.25 13.94
CA HIS A 407 21.80 -0.97 14.93
C HIS A 407 21.54 0.54 15.02
N SER A 408 22.59 1.36 15.09
CA SER A 408 22.48 2.81 15.05
C SER A 408 22.61 3.36 13.62
N ARG A 409 21.60 4.10 13.14
CA ARG A 409 21.59 4.76 11.83
C ARG A 409 22.66 5.83 11.68
N THR A 410 22.90 6.60 12.73
CA THR A 410 23.76 7.81 12.67
C THR A 410 25.22 7.52 12.97
N LYS A 411 25.54 6.40 13.62
CA LYS A 411 26.90 6.04 14.02
C LYS A 411 27.50 5.02 13.07
N TYR A 412 28.81 5.16 12.83
CA TYR A 412 29.61 4.10 12.24
C TYR A 412 30.00 3.09 13.34
N GLU A 413 29.55 1.85 13.21
CA GLU A 413 29.66 0.76 14.19
C GLU A 413 30.83 -0.15 13.83
N ARG A 414 32.04 0.35 14.09
CA ARG A 414 33.30 -0.31 13.72
C ARG A 414 33.36 -1.74 14.28
N GLY A 415 33.50 -2.72 13.38
CA GLY A 415 33.65 -4.13 13.72
C GLY A 415 32.37 -4.95 13.56
N ALA A 416 31.20 -4.34 13.79
CA ALA A 416 29.89 -4.98 13.60
C ALA A 416 29.34 -4.77 12.18
N GLU A 417 29.38 -3.52 11.68
CA GLU A 417 28.79 -3.22 10.38
C GLU A 417 29.72 -3.56 9.20
N LYS A 418 29.12 -3.87 8.06
CA LYS A 418 29.81 -4.05 6.78
C LYS A 418 29.18 -3.16 5.70
N ILE A 419 30.04 -2.52 4.92
CA ILE A 419 29.64 -1.75 3.75
C ILE A 419 29.96 -2.58 2.52
N VAL A 420 28.95 -2.83 1.69
CA VAL A 420 29.06 -3.70 0.52
C VAL A 420 28.66 -2.93 -0.74
N ALA A 421 29.37 -3.19 -1.83
CA ALA A 421 29.03 -2.71 -3.16
C ALA A 421 28.25 -3.78 -3.91
N ILE A 422 27.34 -3.34 -4.77
CA ILE A 422 26.56 -4.22 -5.65
C ILE A 422 27.12 -4.14 -7.07
N ASP A 423 26.97 -5.22 -7.83
CA ASP A 423 27.36 -5.31 -9.24
C ASP A 423 26.16 -5.57 -10.17
N GLU A 424 25.04 -6.06 -9.62
CA GLU A 424 23.80 -6.24 -10.36
C GLU A 424 22.57 -5.73 -9.60
N ILE A 425 21.63 -5.15 -10.34
CA ILE A 425 20.29 -4.74 -9.88
C ILE A 425 19.27 -5.42 -10.78
N ILE A 426 18.34 -6.16 -10.19
CA ILE A 426 17.37 -6.95 -10.92
C ILE A 426 15.96 -6.61 -10.42
N VAL A 427 15.29 -5.71 -11.14
CA VAL A 427 13.88 -5.38 -10.90
C VAL A 427 12.99 -6.46 -11.52
N HIS A 428 11.92 -6.83 -10.83
CA HIS A 428 10.97 -7.80 -11.36
C HIS A 428 10.40 -7.34 -12.73
N PRO A 429 10.40 -8.19 -13.78
CA PRO A 429 10.02 -7.76 -15.13
C PRO A 429 8.56 -7.31 -15.24
N LYS A 430 7.67 -7.94 -14.45
CA LYS A 430 6.25 -7.58 -14.34
C LYS A 430 5.95 -6.51 -13.27
N TYR A 431 6.96 -5.76 -12.79
CA TYR A 431 6.73 -4.67 -11.84
C TYR A 431 5.91 -3.53 -12.47
N ASN A 432 4.75 -3.23 -11.89
CA ASN A 432 3.81 -2.25 -12.43
C ASN A 432 3.69 -1.01 -11.53
N TRP A 433 4.58 -0.04 -11.73
CA TRP A 433 4.55 1.24 -11.01
C TRP A 433 3.42 2.18 -11.45
N LYS A 434 2.81 1.95 -12.62
CA LYS A 434 1.82 2.87 -13.21
C LYS A 434 0.45 2.72 -12.57
N GLU A 435 0.09 1.50 -12.16
CA GLU A 435 -1.28 1.21 -11.70
C GLU A 435 -1.36 0.96 -10.19
N ASN A 436 -0.63 -0.02 -9.66
CA ASN A 436 -0.85 -0.51 -8.30
C ASN A 436 0.40 -1.03 -7.57
N LEU A 437 1.61 -0.86 -8.13
CA LEU A 437 2.85 -1.41 -7.59
C LEU A 437 2.83 -2.95 -7.48
N ASN A 438 2.09 -3.64 -8.36
CA ASN A 438 2.15 -5.09 -8.40
C ASN A 438 3.58 -5.57 -8.68
N ARG A 439 3.98 -6.63 -7.96
CA ARG A 439 5.34 -7.21 -7.99
C ARG A 439 6.42 -6.18 -7.69
N ASP A 440 6.20 -5.38 -6.66
CA ASP A 440 7.17 -4.43 -6.14
C ASP A 440 8.29 -5.17 -5.37
N ILE A 441 9.20 -5.76 -6.13
CA ILE A 441 10.33 -6.57 -5.67
C ILE A 441 11.55 -6.39 -6.59
N ALA A 442 12.72 -6.27 -5.97
CA ALA A 442 14.01 -6.26 -6.66
C ALA A 442 15.05 -7.07 -5.88
N LEU A 443 15.95 -7.71 -6.62
CA LEU A 443 17.15 -8.37 -6.10
C LEU A 443 18.38 -7.52 -6.37
N LEU A 444 19.30 -7.49 -5.42
CA LEU A 444 20.61 -6.86 -5.56
C LEU A 444 21.67 -7.94 -5.32
N HIS A 445 22.58 -8.09 -6.29
CA HIS A 445 23.72 -8.99 -6.15
C HIS A 445 24.91 -8.22 -5.58
N MET A 446 25.57 -8.81 -4.58
CA MET A 446 26.74 -8.21 -3.94
C MET A 446 28.01 -8.57 -4.70
N LYS A 447 28.85 -7.57 -4.97
CA LYS A 447 30.15 -7.76 -5.64
C LYS A 447 31.10 -8.69 -4.89
N LYS A 448 30.92 -8.82 -3.58
CA LYS A 448 31.70 -9.73 -2.72
C LYS A 448 30.78 -10.36 -1.68
N PRO A 449 30.92 -11.68 -1.43
CA PRO A 449 30.17 -12.34 -0.37
C PRO A 449 30.46 -11.73 1.00
N VAL A 450 29.45 -11.66 1.86
CA VAL A 450 29.59 -11.22 3.25
C VAL A 450 29.76 -12.40 4.20
N THR A 451 30.63 -12.27 5.19
CA THR A 451 30.74 -13.26 6.27
C THR A 451 29.63 -13.08 7.29
N PHE A 452 28.92 -14.14 7.63
CA PHE A 452 27.92 -14.11 8.71
C PHE A 452 28.58 -13.89 10.07
N THR A 453 27.95 -13.03 10.88
CA THR A 453 28.36 -12.69 12.24
C THR A 453 27.15 -12.76 13.17
N ASN A 454 27.30 -12.33 14.42
CA ASN A 454 26.17 -12.21 15.33
C ASN A 454 25.14 -11.18 14.85
N GLU A 455 25.61 -10.11 14.21
CA GLU A 455 24.81 -8.98 13.73
C GLU A 455 24.43 -9.09 12.24
N ILE A 456 25.07 -9.98 11.48
CA ILE A 456 24.82 -10.19 10.04
C ILE A 456 24.44 -11.65 9.81
N HIS A 457 23.17 -11.91 9.54
CA HIS A 457 22.67 -13.28 9.35
C HIS A 457 21.40 -13.29 8.48
N PRO A 458 21.25 -14.20 7.50
CA PRO A 458 20.15 -14.15 6.55
C PRO A 458 18.81 -14.59 7.15
N VAL A 459 17.71 -14.12 6.56
CA VAL A 459 16.32 -14.53 6.85
C VAL A 459 15.85 -15.64 5.89
N CYS A 460 14.91 -16.48 6.32
CA CYS A 460 14.38 -17.51 5.44
C CYS A 460 13.32 -17.00 4.47
N LEU A 461 13.31 -17.56 3.26
CA LEU A 461 12.21 -17.40 2.30
C LEU A 461 11.15 -18.50 2.49
N PRO A 462 9.85 -18.17 2.57
CA PRO A 462 8.77 -19.10 2.93
C PRO A 462 8.36 -19.98 1.74
N THR A 463 8.00 -21.23 1.98
CA THR A 463 7.23 -22.01 0.98
C THR A 463 5.78 -21.56 1.00
N LYS A 464 4.99 -21.97 0.01
CA LYS A 464 3.53 -21.77 0.00
C LYS A 464 2.88 -22.24 1.31
N ASN A 465 3.26 -23.44 1.78
CA ASN A 465 2.71 -24.02 3.02
C ASN A 465 3.11 -23.25 4.26
N ILE A 466 4.38 -22.80 4.34
CA ILE A 466 4.85 -21.98 5.47
C ILE A 466 4.12 -20.63 5.48
N ALA A 467 4.01 -19.95 4.34
CA ALA A 467 3.29 -18.68 4.25
C ALA A 467 1.83 -18.83 4.69
N LYS A 468 1.12 -19.84 4.16
CA LYS A 468 -0.27 -20.16 4.55
C LYS A 468 -0.38 -20.38 6.06
N ASN A 469 0.43 -21.29 6.61
CA ASN A 469 0.34 -21.63 8.03
C ASN A 469 0.62 -20.42 8.94
N LEU A 470 1.57 -19.55 8.58
CA LEU A 470 1.91 -18.40 9.42
C LEU A 470 0.87 -17.28 9.33
N MET A 471 0.37 -16.97 8.12
CA MET A 471 -0.57 -15.87 7.93
C MET A 471 -1.97 -16.16 8.49
N PHE A 472 -2.41 -17.42 8.47
CA PHE A 472 -3.76 -17.80 8.94
C PHE A 472 -3.81 -18.35 10.38
N ALA A 473 -2.67 -18.50 11.05
CA ALA A 473 -2.64 -18.96 12.45
C ALA A 473 -3.01 -17.87 13.48
N GLY A 474 -3.30 -16.65 13.03
CA GLY A 474 -3.58 -15.50 13.92
C GLY A 474 -2.32 -14.90 14.55
N TYR A 475 -1.13 -15.24 14.05
CA TYR A 475 0.13 -14.64 14.48
C TYR A 475 0.32 -13.26 13.87
N LYS A 476 1.02 -12.40 14.61
CA LYS A 476 1.46 -11.10 14.09
C LYS A 476 2.77 -11.25 13.33
N GLY A 477 2.98 -10.41 12.32
CA GLY A 477 4.30 -10.22 11.74
C GLY A 477 5.03 -9.06 12.39
N ARG A 478 6.35 -9.03 12.19
CA ARG A 478 7.24 -7.98 12.64
C ARG A 478 7.79 -7.23 11.44
N VAL A 479 7.75 -5.90 11.52
CA VAL A 479 8.47 -5.01 10.60
C VAL A 479 9.60 -4.35 11.37
N THR A 480 10.75 -4.22 10.73
CA THR A 480 11.93 -3.54 11.29
C THR A 480 12.48 -2.50 10.33
N GLY A 481 12.95 -1.38 10.86
CA GLY A 481 13.54 -0.33 10.03
C GLY A 481 13.88 0.95 10.77
N TRP A 482 14.35 1.94 10.01
CA TRP A 482 14.70 3.27 10.51
C TRP A 482 13.86 4.37 9.85
N GLY A 483 12.69 3.99 9.34
CA GLY A 483 11.72 4.91 8.77
C GLY A 483 11.12 5.84 9.81
N ASN A 484 10.32 6.78 9.32
CA ASN A 484 9.62 7.75 10.15
C ASN A 484 8.72 7.02 11.16
N LEU A 485 8.70 7.49 12.41
CA LEU A 485 7.82 6.89 13.42
C LEU A 485 6.35 7.30 13.28
N ARG A 486 6.08 8.33 12.50
CA ARG A 486 4.77 8.95 12.29
C ARG A 486 4.70 9.53 10.88
N GLU A 487 3.48 9.65 10.36
CA GLU A 487 3.23 10.39 9.12
C GLU A 487 3.73 11.85 9.27
N SER A 488 4.62 12.27 8.38
CA SER A 488 5.30 13.57 8.46
C SER A 488 5.45 14.23 7.10
N TRP A 489 5.27 15.55 7.09
CA TRP A 489 5.44 16.44 5.93
C TRP A 489 6.88 16.56 5.44
N SER A 490 7.86 16.26 6.31
CA SER A 490 9.27 16.45 6.00
C SER A 490 10.00 15.12 6.08
N SER A 491 10.68 14.77 4.99
CA SER A 491 11.80 13.82 5.01
C SER A 491 13.05 14.50 5.58
N ASN A 492 12.93 15.21 6.70
CA ASN A 492 14.09 15.84 7.32
C ASN A 492 14.87 14.74 8.06
N PRO A 493 16.16 14.50 7.75
CA PRO A 493 16.94 13.39 8.34
C PRO A 493 17.05 13.43 9.87
N THR A 494 16.74 14.59 10.47
CA THR A 494 16.71 14.85 11.91
C THR A 494 15.55 14.19 12.64
N ASN A 495 14.47 13.83 11.93
CA ASN A 495 13.27 13.23 12.53
C ASN A 495 13.24 11.70 12.45
N LEU A 496 14.20 11.09 11.75
CA LEU A 496 14.32 9.64 11.65
C LEU A 496 14.91 9.07 12.94
N PRO A 497 14.43 7.91 13.43
CA PRO A 497 14.98 7.26 14.61
C PRO A 497 16.47 6.96 14.43
N SER A 498 17.26 7.20 15.47
CA SER A 498 18.70 6.94 15.46
C SER A 498 19.03 5.47 15.68
N VAL A 499 18.10 4.72 16.25
CA VAL A 499 18.19 3.29 16.60
C VAL A 499 17.16 2.51 15.79
N LEU A 500 17.48 1.27 15.42
CA LEU A 500 16.58 0.38 14.70
C LEU A 500 15.27 0.21 15.48
N GLN A 501 14.15 0.41 14.80
CA GLN A 501 12.82 0.26 15.36
C GLN A 501 12.21 -1.06 14.91
N GLN A 502 11.25 -1.53 15.68
CA GLN A 502 10.41 -2.65 15.33
C GLN A 502 8.94 -2.38 15.69
N ILE A 503 8.04 -3.05 14.98
CA ILE A 503 6.60 -3.06 15.29
C ILE A 503 5.99 -4.42 14.92
N HIS A 504 4.99 -4.84 15.70
CA HIS A 504 4.20 -6.04 15.42
C HIS A 504 2.84 -5.67 14.84
N LEU A 505 2.51 -6.23 13.67
CA LEU A 505 1.29 -5.93 12.94
C LEU A 505 0.50 -7.21 12.66
N PRO A 506 -0.83 -7.21 12.91
CA PRO A 506 -1.67 -8.33 12.53
C PRO A 506 -1.86 -8.34 11.00
N ILE A 507 -2.02 -9.54 10.44
CA ILE A 507 -2.43 -9.71 9.04
C ILE A 507 -3.90 -9.33 8.92
N VAL A 508 -4.24 -8.58 7.89
CA VAL A 508 -5.60 -8.14 7.59
C VAL A 508 -6.19 -9.06 6.51
N ASP A 509 -7.45 -9.42 6.68
CA ASP A 509 -8.18 -10.21 5.70
C ASP A 509 -8.20 -9.54 4.32
N GLN A 510 -8.08 -10.33 3.25
CA GLN A 510 -7.94 -9.82 1.89
C GLN A 510 -9.17 -9.01 1.45
N SER A 511 -10.38 -9.39 1.87
CA SER A 511 -11.60 -8.65 1.53
C SER A 511 -11.62 -7.27 2.20
N MET A 512 -11.21 -7.21 3.46
CA MET A 512 -11.09 -5.97 4.22
C MET A 512 -10.00 -5.06 3.64
N CYS A 513 -8.84 -5.64 3.30
CA CYS A 513 -7.74 -4.96 2.61
C CYS A 513 -8.21 -4.33 1.29
N ARG A 514 -8.89 -5.10 0.43
CA ARG A 514 -9.44 -4.62 -0.85
C ARG A 514 -10.47 -3.50 -0.68
N ASN A 515 -11.32 -3.59 0.35
CA ASN A 515 -12.35 -2.58 0.63
C ASN A 515 -11.79 -1.31 1.28
N SER A 516 -10.61 -1.37 1.88
CA SER A 516 -9.96 -0.23 2.52
C SER A 516 -9.46 0.82 1.53
N THR A 517 -9.31 0.50 0.24
CA THR A 517 -8.64 1.36 -0.73
C THR A 517 -9.32 1.44 -2.10
N SER A 518 -9.03 2.51 -2.83
CA SER A 518 -9.43 2.68 -4.22
C SER A 518 -8.50 1.94 -5.21
N VAL A 519 -7.29 1.58 -4.77
CA VAL A 519 -6.29 0.88 -5.60
C VAL A 519 -6.68 -0.61 -5.75
N ILE A 520 -6.44 -1.20 -6.93
CA ILE A 520 -6.70 -2.62 -7.17
C ILE A 520 -5.62 -3.44 -6.46
N ILE A 521 -6.03 -4.24 -5.46
CA ILE A 521 -5.12 -5.10 -4.69
C ILE A 521 -5.16 -6.52 -5.24
N THR A 522 -4.02 -6.94 -5.79
CA THR A 522 -3.81 -8.28 -6.38
C THR A 522 -3.43 -9.31 -5.31
N ASP A 523 -3.44 -10.60 -5.66
CA ASP A 523 -3.04 -11.67 -4.73
C ASP A 523 -1.52 -11.84 -4.54
N ASN A 524 -0.74 -11.00 -5.21
CA ASN A 524 0.67 -10.78 -4.93
C ASN A 524 0.90 -9.78 -3.79
N MET A 525 -0.17 -9.24 -3.19
CA MET A 525 -0.11 -8.29 -2.10
C MET A 525 -0.93 -8.81 -0.91
N PHE A 526 -0.57 -8.36 0.29
CA PHE A 526 -1.39 -8.49 1.48
C PHE A 526 -1.32 -7.21 2.32
N CYS A 527 -2.32 -7.01 3.18
CA CYS A 527 -2.33 -5.92 4.14
C CYS A 527 -1.92 -6.39 5.54
N ALA A 528 -1.26 -5.51 6.28
CA ALA A 528 -1.07 -5.68 7.72
C ALA A 528 -1.27 -4.33 8.43
N GLY A 529 -1.87 -4.37 9.61
CA GLY A 529 -2.17 -3.16 10.37
C GLY A 529 -3.34 -3.35 11.32
N TYR A 530 -3.44 -2.47 12.30
CA TYR A 530 -4.49 -2.51 13.33
C TYR A 530 -5.81 -1.92 12.79
N GLN A 531 -6.93 -2.47 13.26
CA GLN A 531 -8.27 -1.95 12.96
C GLN A 531 -8.54 -0.67 13.77
N PRO A 532 -9.50 0.19 13.36
CA PRO A 532 -9.78 1.45 14.08
C PRO A 532 -10.21 1.27 15.54
N ASP A 533 -10.88 0.15 15.85
CA ASP A 533 -11.36 -0.24 17.17
C ASP A 533 -10.30 -0.97 18.02
N ASP A 534 -9.13 -1.25 17.45
CA ASP A 534 -8.04 -1.86 18.20
C ASP A 534 -7.46 -0.91 19.26
N THR A 535 -7.08 -1.52 20.38
CA THR A 535 -6.41 -0.80 21.48
C THR A 535 -4.97 -0.40 21.15
N LYS A 536 -4.35 -1.05 20.16
CA LYS A 536 -3.00 -0.77 19.67
C LYS A 536 -3.08 -0.11 18.31
N ARG A 537 -2.07 0.70 17.98
CA ARG A 537 -1.94 1.44 16.74
C ARG A 537 -0.50 1.43 16.25
N GLY A 538 -0.30 1.83 15.01
CA GLY A 538 1.01 1.92 14.37
C GLY A 538 1.07 1.16 13.06
N ASP A 539 2.03 1.56 12.25
CA ASP A 539 2.16 1.12 10.86
C ASP A 539 3.63 1.23 10.42
N ALA A 540 3.99 0.53 9.35
CA ALA A 540 5.25 0.78 8.66
C ALA A 540 5.16 2.15 7.95
N CYS A 541 6.27 2.88 7.92
CA CYS A 541 6.26 4.26 7.42
C CYS A 541 7.37 4.52 6.40
N GLU A 542 7.34 5.73 5.83
CA GLU A 542 8.38 6.24 4.94
C GLU A 542 9.79 5.97 5.47
N GLY A 543 10.61 5.28 4.67
CA GLY A 543 11.97 4.86 5.03
C GLY A 543 12.09 3.40 5.48
N ASP A 544 10.98 2.75 5.83
CA ASP A 544 10.92 1.29 6.05
C ASP A 544 10.66 0.52 4.74
N SER A 545 10.24 1.22 3.68
CA SER A 545 10.03 0.68 2.33
C SER A 545 11.20 -0.19 1.87
N GLY A 546 10.89 -1.33 1.26
CA GLY A 546 11.85 -2.36 0.88
C GLY A 546 12.33 -3.24 2.04
N GLY A 547 12.04 -2.86 3.29
CA GLY A 547 12.37 -3.64 4.48
C GLY A 547 11.54 -4.93 4.63
N PRO A 548 11.93 -5.80 5.56
CA PRO A 548 11.32 -7.10 5.72
C PRO A 548 10.05 -7.08 6.60
N PHE A 549 9.01 -7.79 6.18
CA PHE A 549 7.93 -8.25 7.04
C PHE A 549 8.17 -9.72 7.38
N VAL A 550 8.51 -10.01 8.64
CA VAL A 550 8.93 -11.35 9.09
C VAL A 550 7.95 -11.97 10.09
N MET A 551 7.85 -13.30 10.07
CA MET A 551 7.07 -14.08 11.02
C MET A 551 7.91 -15.23 11.55
N LYS A 552 7.81 -15.51 12.86
CA LYS A 552 8.48 -16.64 13.49
C LYS A 552 7.60 -17.88 13.39
N SER A 553 8.17 -18.96 12.87
CA SER A 553 7.49 -20.23 12.75
C SER A 553 7.50 -20.99 14.08
N PRO A 554 6.33 -21.40 14.60
CA PRO A 554 6.27 -22.12 15.87
C PRO A 554 6.83 -23.55 15.76
N THR A 555 6.84 -24.13 14.54
CA THR A 555 7.20 -25.54 14.30
C THR A 555 8.70 -25.77 14.26
N ASP A 556 9.46 -24.91 13.57
CA ASP A 556 10.91 -25.02 13.41
C ASP A 556 11.69 -23.88 14.09
N LYS A 557 10.99 -22.96 14.76
CA LYS A 557 11.52 -21.79 15.47
C LYS A 557 12.31 -20.81 14.60
N ARG A 558 12.18 -20.89 13.27
CA ARG A 558 12.88 -19.99 12.32
C ARG A 558 12.06 -18.76 11.97
N TRP A 559 12.76 -17.69 11.61
CA TRP A 559 12.17 -16.47 11.05
C TRP A 559 12.08 -16.53 9.53
N TYR A 560 10.87 -16.31 9.02
CA TYR A 560 10.56 -16.28 7.60
C TYR A 560 10.11 -14.89 7.18
N GLN A 561 10.66 -14.37 6.07
CA GLN A 561 10.19 -13.13 5.47
C GLN A 561 8.98 -13.42 4.59
N ILE A 562 7.80 -13.01 5.04
CA ILE A 562 6.53 -13.28 4.33
C ILE A 562 6.26 -12.22 3.27
N GLY A 563 6.72 -10.99 3.52
CA GLY A 563 6.60 -9.91 2.55
C GLY A 563 7.68 -8.85 2.63
N ILE A 564 7.58 -7.91 1.70
CA ILE A 564 8.41 -6.71 1.60
C ILE A 564 7.50 -5.51 1.88
N VAL A 565 7.93 -4.59 2.73
CA VAL A 565 7.23 -3.30 2.96
C VAL A 565 7.19 -2.54 1.62
N SER A 566 5.99 -2.29 1.09
CA SER A 566 5.83 -1.69 -0.24
C SER A 566 5.33 -0.25 -0.14
N TRP A 567 4.03 -0.03 0.09
CA TRP A 567 3.42 1.30 0.13
C TRP A 567 2.25 1.36 1.12
N GLY A 568 1.69 2.56 1.33
CA GLY A 568 0.54 2.81 2.19
C GLY A 568 -0.18 4.12 1.84
N GLU A 569 -1.47 4.24 2.16
CA GLU A 569 -2.23 5.49 1.99
C GLU A 569 -2.00 6.47 3.16
N GLY A 570 -0.73 6.74 3.48
CA GLY A 570 -0.30 7.33 4.75
C GLY A 570 0.08 6.26 5.77
N CYS A 571 0.55 6.67 6.94
CA CYS A 571 0.89 5.74 8.02
C CYS A 571 -0.14 5.83 9.16
N ASP A 572 -0.60 4.68 9.67
CA ASP A 572 -1.42 4.57 10.89
C ASP A 572 -2.73 5.39 10.83
N ARG A 573 -3.34 5.49 9.64
CA ARG A 573 -4.62 6.18 9.44
C ARG A 573 -5.81 5.27 9.71
N ASP A 574 -6.88 5.85 10.24
CA ASP A 574 -8.12 5.12 10.48
C ASP A 574 -8.67 4.53 9.18
N GLY A 575 -8.96 3.22 9.21
CA GLY A 575 -9.50 2.47 8.08
C GLY A 575 -8.51 2.24 6.94
N LYS A 576 -7.21 2.45 7.17
CA LYS A 576 -6.12 2.21 6.21
C LYS A 576 -5.09 1.25 6.79
N TYR A 577 -4.37 0.57 5.91
CA TYR A 577 -3.38 -0.45 6.27
C TYR A 577 -2.09 -0.25 5.46
N GLY A 578 -1.00 -0.84 5.94
CA GLY A 578 0.23 -0.99 5.16
C GLY A 578 0.08 -2.13 4.15
N PHE A 579 0.63 -1.94 2.94
CA PHE A 579 0.61 -2.93 1.86
C PHE A 579 1.98 -3.56 1.67
N TYR A 580 1.99 -4.88 1.49
CA TYR A 580 3.22 -5.68 1.44
C TYR A 580 3.23 -6.57 0.20
N THR A 581 4.37 -6.67 -0.47
CA THR A 581 4.58 -7.61 -1.59
C THR A 581 4.77 -9.02 -1.05
N HIS A 582 4.06 -10.00 -1.60
CA HIS A 582 4.07 -11.36 -1.12
C HIS A 582 5.24 -12.21 -1.68
N LEU A 583 6.06 -12.79 -0.80
CA LEU A 583 7.29 -13.48 -1.24
C LEU A 583 7.17 -14.93 -1.72
N PHE A 584 6.23 -15.74 -1.25
CA PHE A 584 6.21 -17.17 -1.67
C PHE A 584 5.94 -17.32 -3.17
N ARG A 585 5.16 -16.41 -3.77
CA ARG A 585 4.85 -16.40 -5.21
C ARG A 585 6.06 -16.08 -6.08
N MET A 586 6.99 -15.28 -5.55
CA MET A 586 8.16 -14.79 -6.28
C MET A 586 9.37 -15.74 -6.20
N ARG A 587 9.28 -16.87 -5.49
CA ARG A 587 10.43 -17.75 -5.23
C ARG A 587 11.05 -18.37 -6.46
N ARG A 588 10.23 -18.80 -7.42
CA ARG A 588 10.72 -19.43 -8.64
C ARG A 588 11.32 -18.40 -9.60
N TRP A 589 10.73 -17.21 -9.68
CA TRP A 589 11.37 -16.05 -10.30
C TRP A 589 12.75 -15.78 -9.71
N MET A 590 12.86 -15.65 -8.38
CA MET A 590 14.16 -15.44 -7.73
C MET A 590 15.16 -16.53 -8.09
N LYS A 591 14.74 -17.80 -8.06
CA LYS A 591 15.61 -18.92 -8.42
C LYS A 591 16.15 -18.82 -9.85
N LYS A 592 15.29 -18.51 -10.81
CA LYS A 592 15.66 -18.37 -12.22
C LYS A 592 16.64 -17.23 -12.44
N VAL A 593 16.42 -16.10 -11.77
CA VAL A 593 17.28 -14.93 -11.83
C VAL A 593 18.66 -15.22 -11.24
N ILE A 594 18.68 -15.82 -10.05
CA ILE A 594 19.93 -16.15 -9.34
C ILE A 594 20.76 -17.18 -10.12
N ASP A 595 20.12 -18.23 -10.64
CA ASP A 595 20.77 -19.25 -11.47
C ASP A 595 21.34 -18.67 -12.77
N LYS A 596 20.76 -17.57 -13.30
CA LYS A 596 21.27 -16.86 -14.47
C LYS A 596 22.54 -16.08 -14.13
N THR A 597 22.54 -15.29 -13.06
CA THR A 597 23.71 -14.48 -12.66
C THR A 597 24.93 -15.36 -12.41
N GLY A 598 24.78 -16.48 -11.68
CA GLY A 598 25.89 -17.40 -11.42
C GLY A 598 26.46 -18.12 -12.65
N SER A 599 25.75 -18.11 -13.79
CA SER A 599 26.27 -18.66 -15.06
C SER A 599 27.03 -17.63 -15.91
N ALA A 600 26.88 -16.34 -15.62
CA ALA A 600 27.58 -15.27 -16.33
C ALA A 600 29.02 -15.06 -15.83
N ASP A 601 29.33 -15.49 -14.60
CA ASP A 601 30.68 -15.43 -14.02
C ASP A 601 31.61 -16.58 -14.49
N GLU A 602 31.13 -17.46 -15.38
CA GLU A 602 31.91 -18.57 -15.98
C GLU A 602 32.58 -18.21 -17.32
N GLU A 603 32.30 -17.04 -17.91
CA GLU A 603 32.95 -16.49 -19.12
C GLU A 603 33.93 -15.36 -18.76
#